data_AF-D3RNS5-F1
#
_entry.id   AF-D3RNS5-F1
#
_cell.length_a   1.000
_cell.length_b   1.000
_cell.length_c   1.000
_cell.angle_alpha   90.00
_cell.angle_beta   90.00
_cell.angle_gamma   90.00
#
_symmetry.space_group_name_H-M   'P 1'
#
loop_
_entity.id
_entity.type
_entity.pdbx_description
1 polymer ?
#
loop_
_entity_poly.entity_id
_entity_poly.type
_entity_poly.pdbx_seq_one_letter_code
_entity_poly.pdbx_strand_id
1 'polypeptide(L)'
;MKLLAIDTSNETCSAALLVDRSVVQELTLAPRRHGELILGMMQRLLEQAGLELRDLDALAFGCGPGSFTGIRIATSVIQGAAFGAELPVVPVSTLAAMAQGQFRREGQRRLLTALDARMDEVYWGCYEIGERDLAELGGAEQVCAPDRVTRPTGDGWQGVGPGWGVHGEILSRRVGPALSGMNPDGVCEAQDIALLAAAELTAGHWVPAEQALPVYLRDQVTRAPA
;
A
#
# COMPACT_ATOMS: atom_id res chain seq x y z
N MET A 1 9.85 -15.39 -11.45
CA MET A 1 8.55 -14.98 -10.92
C MET A 1 8.01 -13.83 -11.74
N LYS A 2 6.76 -13.89 -12.20
CA LYS A 2 6.09 -12.85 -12.96
C LYS A 2 4.85 -12.39 -12.19
N LEU A 3 4.82 -11.14 -11.77
CA LEU A 3 3.75 -10.62 -10.92
C LEU A 3 3.36 -9.22 -11.37
N LEU A 4 2.06 -8.97 -11.50
CA LEU A 4 1.53 -7.64 -11.82
C LEU A 4 0.82 -7.07 -10.59
N ALA A 5 1.29 -5.93 -10.12
CA ALA A 5 0.76 -5.21 -8.97
C ALA A 5 0.02 -3.94 -9.41
N ILE A 6 -1.04 -3.57 -8.70
CA ILE A 6 -1.75 -2.29 -8.90
C ILE A 6 -2.01 -1.55 -7.58
N ASP A 7 -2.04 -0.23 -7.63
CA ASP A 7 -2.56 0.61 -6.56
C ASP A 7 -3.43 1.73 -7.12
N THR A 8 -4.59 1.90 -6.50
CA THR A 8 -5.48 3.04 -6.69
C THR A 8 -5.97 3.59 -5.36
N SER A 9 -5.25 3.33 -4.27
CA SER A 9 -5.72 3.60 -2.90
C SER A 9 -5.67 5.09 -2.55
N ASN A 10 -4.79 5.88 -3.18
CA ASN A 10 -4.60 7.31 -2.92
C ASN A 10 -4.73 8.17 -4.20
N GLU A 11 -4.21 9.41 -4.21
CA GLU A 11 -4.32 10.31 -5.37
C GLU A 11 -3.54 9.82 -6.60
N THR A 12 -2.52 9.00 -6.35
CA THR A 12 -1.70 8.38 -7.39
C THR A 12 -2.35 7.09 -7.88
N CYS A 13 -2.25 6.83 -9.18
CA CYS A 13 -2.64 5.59 -9.84
C CYS A 13 -1.37 4.90 -10.33
N SER A 14 -1.19 3.63 -10.00
CA SER A 14 0.02 2.90 -10.42
C SER A 14 -0.21 1.44 -10.74
N ALA A 15 0.59 0.94 -11.68
CA ALA A 15 0.72 -0.47 -11.97
C ALA A 15 2.21 -0.81 -12.12
N ALA A 16 2.62 -2.00 -11.70
CA ALA A 16 3.99 -2.45 -11.85
C ALA A 16 4.04 -3.93 -12.22
N LEU A 17 4.94 -4.26 -13.13
CA LEU A 17 5.22 -5.62 -13.56
C LEU A 17 6.60 -6.01 -13.03
N LEU A 18 6.63 -7.03 -12.17
CA LEU A 18 7.83 -7.72 -11.73
C LEU A 18 8.05 -8.92 -12.67
N VAL A 19 9.22 -8.99 -13.27
CA VAL A 19 9.71 -10.17 -13.98
C VAL A 19 11.08 -10.53 -13.40
N ASP A 20 11.09 -11.66 -12.69
CA ASP A 20 12.18 -12.19 -11.88
C ASP A 20 12.67 -11.21 -10.81
N ARG A 21 13.63 -10.34 -11.15
CA ARG A 21 14.19 -9.33 -10.23
C ARG A 21 13.99 -7.90 -10.74
N SER A 22 13.43 -7.75 -11.94
CA SER A 22 13.27 -6.46 -12.61
C SER A 22 11.84 -5.98 -12.44
N VAL A 23 11.67 -4.74 -11.97
CA VAL A 23 10.36 -4.10 -11.87
C VAL A 23 10.29 -2.96 -12.87
N VAL A 24 9.22 -2.94 -13.67
CA VAL A 24 8.84 -1.80 -14.51
C VAL A 24 7.52 -1.27 -13.99
N GLN A 25 7.41 0.04 -13.80
CA GLN A 25 6.23 0.69 -13.22
C GLN A 25 5.72 1.82 -14.11
N GLU A 26 4.39 1.94 -14.17
CA GLU A 26 3.71 3.17 -14.53
C GLU A 26 3.12 3.83 -13.27
N LEU A 27 3.30 5.14 -13.15
CA LEU A 27 2.88 5.94 -12.01
C LEU A 27 2.38 7.30 -12.51
N THR A 28 1.13 7.64 -12.17
CA THR A 28 0.55 8.93 -12.55
C THR A 28 -0.23 9.52 -11.37
N LEU A 29 0.05 10.78 -11.02
CA LEU A 29 -0.83 11.55 -10.14
C LEU A 29 -2.15 11.81 -10.90
N ALA A 30 -3.21 11.09 -10.55
CA ALA A 30 -4.44 11.06 -11.33
C ALA A 30 -5.69 11.07 -10.45
N PRO A 31 -5.93 12.14 -9.66
CA PRO A 31 -7.08 12.21 -8.78
C PRO A 31 -8.37 11.98 -9.55
N ARG A 32 -9.18 11.01 -9.09
CA ARG A 32 -10.50 10.64 -9.65
C ARG A 32 -10.48 9.99 -11.05
N ARG A 33 -9.30 9.70 -11.61
CA ARG A 33 -9.16 9.07 -12.95
C ARG A 33 -8.66 7.63 -12.89
N HIS A 34 -8.56 7.05 -11.70
CA HIS A 34 -8.05 5.69 -11.47
C HIS A 34 -8.74 4.62 -12.34
N GLY A 35 -10.08 4.64 -12.38
CA GLY A 35 -10.86 3.68 -13.17
C GLY A 35 -10.68 3.82 -14.70
N GLU A 36 -10.29 5.00 -15.19
CA GLU A 36 -9.99 5.23 -16.60
C GLU A 36 -8.60 4.73 -16.99
N LEU A 37 -7.65 4.76 -16.04
CA LEU A 37 -6.23 4.59 -16.33
C LEU A 37 -5.72 3.19 -16.06
N ILE A 38 -6.20 2.54 -14.99
CA ILE A 38 -5.50 1.39 -14.41
C ILE A 38 -5.42 0.19 -15.37
N LEU A 39 -6.51 -0.13 -16.07
CA LEU A 39 -6.52 -1.22 -17.06
C LEU A 39 -5.55 -0.94 -18.21
N GLY A 40 -5.49 0.32 -18.67
CA GLY A 40 -4.55 0.72 -19.72
C GLY A 40 -3.09 0.64 -19.27
N MET A 41 -2.79 0.97 -18.00
CA MET A 41 -1.45 0.82 -17.43
C MET A 41 -1.04 -0.65 -17.36
N MET A 42 -1.93 -1.53 -16.90
CA MET A 42 -1.70 -2.97 -16.87
C MET A 42 -1.42 -3.52 -18.28
N GLN A 43 -2.25 -3.14 -19.25
CA GLN A 43 -2.12 -3.60 -20.63
C GLN A 43 -0.77 -3.17 -21.23
N ARG A 44 -0.38 -1.91 -21.08
CA ARG A 44 0.90 -1.42 -21.62
C ARG A 44 2.11 -2.13 -21.02
N LEU A 45 2.11 -2.39 -19.72
CA LEU A 45 3.20 -3.13 -19.06
C LEU A 45 3.33 -4.56 -19.60
N LEU A 46 2.20 -5.25 -19.78
CA LEU A 46 2.16 -6.59 -20.35
C LEU A 46 2.62 -6.60 -21.82
N GLU A 47 2.11 -5.67 -22.64
CA GLU A 47 2.50 -5.52 -24.04
C GLU A 47 4.01 -5.23 -24.20
N GLN A 48 4.57 -4.33 -23.38
CA GLN A 48 6.00 -4.03 -23.38
C GLN A 48 6.87 -5.25 -23.02
N ALA A 49 6.37 -6.13 -22.16
CA ALA A 49 7.05 -7.36 -21.80
C ALA A 49 6.77 -8.54 -22.75
N GLY A 50 5.86 -8.38 -23.71
CA GLY A 50 5.40 -9.46 -24.58
C GLY A 50 4.71 -10.58 -23.79
N LEU A 51 4.00 -10.24 -22.72
CA LEU A 51 3.29 -11.17 -21.84
C LEU A 51 1.78 -10.95 -21.94
N GLU A 52 1.04 -11.99 -21.61
CA GLU A 52 -0.39 -11.95 -21.33
C GLU A 52 -0.64 -12.22 -19.84
N LEU A 53 -1.86 -11.95 -19.36
CA LEU A 53 -2.20 -12.21 -17.95
C LEU A 53 -1.92 -13.66 -17.54
N ARG A 54 -2.27 -14.64 -18.39
CA ARG A 54 -2.04 -16.07 -18.12
C ARG A 54 -0.57 -16.48 -18.02
N ASP A 55 0.35 -15.62 -18.44
CA ASP A 55 1.79 -15.88 -18.30
C ASP A 55 2.33 -15.47 -16.92
N LEU A 56 1.51 -14.81 -16.10
CA LEU A 56 1.87 -14.37 -14.76
C LEU A 56 1.69 -15.51 -13.75
N ASP A 57 2.45 -15.43 -12.66
CA ASP A 57 2.33 -16.36 -11.53
C ASP A 57 1.28 -15.89 -10.52
N ALA A 58 1.07 -14.57 -10.42
CA ALA A 58 0.07 -13.97 -9.53
C ALA A 58 -0.25 -12.52 -9.92
N LEU A 59 -1.34 -12.02 -9.35
CA LEU A 59 -1.68 -10.60 -9.31
C LEU A 59 -1.56 -10.06 -7.88
N ALA A 60 -1.26 -8.78 -7.73
CA ALA A 60 -1.22 -8.13 -6.41
C ALA A 60 -1.89 -6.77 -6.43
N PHE A 61 -2.35 -6.32 -5.27
CA PHE A 61 -2.97 -5.01 -5.18
C PHE A 61 -2.83 -4.38 -3.79
N GLY A 62 -2.84 -3.05 -3.77
CA GLY A 62 -2.99 -2.27 -2.54
C GLY A 62 -4.39 -2.47 -1.99
N CYS A 63 -4.54 -3.32 -0.97
CA CYS A 63 -5.84 -3.65 -0.40
C CYS A 63 -6.39 -2.56 0.54
N GLY A 64 -5.64 -1.48 0.74
CA GLY A 64 -5.92 -0.43 1.71
C GLY A 64 -5.01 -0.53 2.94
N PRO A 65 -5.21 0.37 3.92
CA PRO A 65 -6.25 1.41 3.97
C PRO A 65 -6.01 2.56 2.96
N GLY A 66 -7.05 3.33 2.64
CA GLY A 66 -6.98 4.45 1.71
C GLY A 66 -8.35 5.01 1.33
N SER A 67 -8.43 5.66 0.17
CA SER A 67 -9.67 6.16 -0.42
C SER A 67 -10.69 5.04 -0.63
N PHE A 68 -11.90 5.21 -0.09
CA PHE A 68 -13.00 4.26 -0.18
C PHE A 68 -13.36 3.86 -1.62
N THR A 69 -13.35 4.82 -2.54
CA THR A 69 -13.58 4.56 -3.97
C THR A 69 -12.34 3.92 -4.60
N GLY A 70 -11.16 4.43 -4.24
CA GLY A 70 -9.87 3.96 -4.76
C GLY A 70 -9.62 2.48 -4.50
N ILE A 71 -9.72 2.04 -3.25
CA ILE A 71 -9.47 0.63 -2.89
C ILE A 71 -10.46 -0.33 -3.57
N ARG A 72 -11.70 0.09 -3.80
CA ARG A 72 -12.69 -0.72 -4.53
C ARG A 72 -12.39 -0.82 -6.02
N ILE A 73 -11.86 0.24 -6.64
CA ILE A 73 -11.42 0.18 -8.03
C ILE A 73 -10.32 -0.88 -8.18
N ALA A 74 -9.27 -0.82 -7.34
CA ALA A 74 -8.21 -1.83 -7.35
C ALA A 74 -8.76 -3.24 -7.13
N THR A 75 -9.62 -3.41 -6.12
CA THR A 75 -10.27 -4.69 -5.82
C THR A 75 -11.04 -5.22 -7.04
N SER A 76 -11.95 -4.44 -7.62
CA SER A 76 -12.78 -4.91 -8.74
C SER A 76 -11.95 -5.26 -9.97
N VAL A 77 -10.91 -4.48 -10.26
CA VAL A 77 -9.99 -4.75 -11.38
C VAL A 77 -9.19 -6.02 -11.14
N ILE A 78 -8.60 -6.19 -9.95
CA ILE A 78 -7.77 -7.35 -9.64
C ILE A 78 -8.59 -8.63 -9.62
N GLN A 79 -9.82 -8.59 -9.07
CA GLN A 79 -10.72 -9.74 -9.05
C GLN A 79 -11.11 -10.17 -10.46
N GLY A 80 -11.50 -9.22 -11.32
CA GLY A 80 -11.88 -9.51 -12.69
C GLY A 80 -10.71 -10.10 -13.50
N ALA A 81 -9.52 -9.51 -13.38
CA ALA A 81 -8.32 -9.99 -14.07
C ALA A 81 -7.88 -11.37 -13.55
N ALA A 82 -7.84 -11.57 -12.23
CA ALA A 82 -7.45 -12.83 -11.62
C ALA A 82 -8.42 -13.96 -11.93
N PHE A 83 -9.73 -13.69 -11.86
CA PHE A 83 -10.76 -14.67 -12.18
C PHE A 83 -10.68 -15.11 -13.64
N GLY A 84 -10.51 -14.16 -14.57
CA GLY A 84 -10.40 -14.48 -16.00
C GLY A 84 -9.11 -15.21 -16.41
N ALA A 85 -8.05 -15.09 -15.62
CA ALA A 85 -6.76 -15.73 -15.86
C ALA A 85 -6.46 -16.92 -14.93
N GLU A 86 -7.39 -17.26 -14.04
CA GLU A 86 -7.24 -18.31 -13.01
C GLU A 86 -5.98 -18.12 -12.13
N LEU A 87 -5.69 -16.87 -11.76
CA LEU A 87 -4.49 -16.51 -10.99
C LEU A 87 -4.77 -16.31 -9.50
N PRO A 88 -3.82 -16.65 -8.62
CA PRO A 88 -3.87 -16.24 -7.22
C PRO A 88 -3.67 -14.72 -7.08
N VAL A 89 -4.22 -14.16 -6.01
CA VAL A 89 -4.11 -12.73 -5.69
C VAL A 89 -3.42 -12.52 -4.36
N VAL A 90 -2.48 -11.58 -4.31
CA VAL A 90 -1.77 -11.18 -3.11
C VAL A 90 -2.23 -9.77 -2.67
N PRO A 91 -3.03 -9.67 -1.61
CA PRO A 91 -3.38 -8.39 -1.01
C PRO A 91 -2.18 -7.83 -0.24
N VAL A 92 -1.85 -6.56 -0.47
CA VAL A 92 -0.75 -5.88 0.23
C VAL A 92 -1.26 -4.60 0.88
N SER A 93 -0.87 -4.36 2.12
CA SER A 93 -1.21 -3.12 2.81
C SER A 93 -0.61 -1.90 2.11
N THR A 94 -1.44 -0.87 1.93
CA THR A 94 -1.01 0.43 1.43
C THR A 94 0.03 1.07 2.35
N LEU A 95 -0.11 0.89 3.67
CA LEU A 95 0.83 1.41 4.66
C LEU A 95 2.17 0.66 4.55
N ALA A 96 2.16 -0.67 4.44
CA ALA A 96 3.38 -1.46 4.25
C ALA A 96 4.12 -1.09 2.95
N ALA A 97 3.39 -0.88 1.86
CA ALA A 97 3.98 -0.47 0.58
C ALA A 97 4.64 0.92 0.66
N MET A 98 4.06 1.88 1.38
CA MET A 98 4.69 3.18 1.63
C MET A 98 5.97 3.06 2.47
N ALA A 99 5.95 2.21 3.50
CA ALA A 99 7.15 1.92 4.28
C ALA A 99 8.25 1.34 3.36
N GLN A 100 7.92 0.33 2.56
CA GLN A 100 8.86 -0.27 1.61
C GLN A 100 9.42 0.77 0.62
N GLY A 101 8.59 1.66 0.10
CA GLY A 101 8.99 2.74 -0.81
C GLY A 101 9.96 3.74 -0.17
N GLN A 102 9.76 4.09 1.10
CA GLN A 102 10.69 4.97 1.83
C GLN A 102 12.04 4.27 2.04
N PHE A 103 12.03 3.00 2.46
CA PHE A 103 13.26 2.22 2.63
C PHE A 103 14.03 2.09 1.30
N ARG A 104 13.35 1.78 0.20
CA ARG A 104 13.98 1.65 -1.13
C ARG A 104 14.68 2.94 -1.58
N ARG A 105 14.14 4.11 -1.24
CA ARG A 105 14.68 5.42 -1.66
C ARG A 105 15.78 5.95 -0.76
N GLU A 106 15.60 5.83 0.55
CA GLU A 106 16.43 6.52 1.55
C GLU A 106 17.13 5.57 2.53
N GLY A 107 16.87 4.26 2.45
CA GLY A 107 17.51 3.25 3.30
C GLY A 107 17.02 3.25 4.76
N GLN A 108 15.97 4.02 5.08
CA GLN A 108 15.43 4.10 6.45
C GLN A 108 14.75 2.79 6.86
N ARG A 109 15.14 2.25 8.01
CA ARG A 109 14.67 0.92 8.47
C ARG A 109 13.53 0.95 9.49
N ARG A 110 13.20 2.11 10.06
CA ARG A 110 12.13 2.26 11.06
C ARG A 110 11.17 3.34 10.62
N LEU A 111 9.95 2.96 10.28
CA LEU A 111 9.03 3.76 9.51
C LEU A 111 7.67 3.83 10.19
N LEU A 112 7.18 5.05 10.38
CA LEU A 112 5.85 5.33 10.90
C LEU A 112 5.00 5.85 9.75
N THR A 113 4.19 4.99 9.16
CA THR A 113 3.39 5.35 8.00
C THR A 113 2.05 5.90 8.45
N ALA A 114 1.66 7.05 7.90
CA ALA A 114 0.38 7.68 8.19
C ALA A 114 -0.33 8.15 6.92
N LEU A 115 -1.63 7.84 6.82
CA LEU A 115 -2.54 8.42 5.83
C LEU A 115 -3.65 9.20 6.54
N ASP A 116 -4.11 10.29 5.93
CA ASP A 116 -5.30 11.00 6.40
C ASP A 116 -6.54 10.10 6.20
N ALA A 117 -7.18 9.70 7.30
CA ALA A 117 -8.40 8.90 7.29
C ALA A 117 -9.68 9.76 7.26
N ARG A 118 -9.52 11.09 7.10
CA ARG A 118 -10.57 12.10 7.26
C ARG A 118 -11.11 12.11 8.69
N MET A 119 -12.04 13.03 8.98
CA MET A 119 -12.72 13.11 10.29
C MET A 119 -11.77 13.21 11.48
N ASP A 120 -10.64 13.92 11.30
CA ASP A 120 -9.57 14.08 12.29
C ASP A 120 -8.97 12.75 12.78
N GLU A 121 -8.96 11.73 11.91
CA GLU A 121 -8.33 10.44 12.14
C GLU A 121 -7.19 10.18 11.15
N VAL A 122 -6.30 9.27 11.52
CA VAL A 122 -5.22 8.76 10.68
C VAL A 122 -5.28 7.25 10.60
N TYR A 123 -4.98 6.73 9.41
CA TYR A 123 -4.52 5.35 9.30
C TYR A 123 -3.06 5.31 9.67
N TRP A 124 -2.68 4.41 10.57
CA TRP A 124 -1.38 4.38 11.21
C TRP A 124 -0.79 2.97 11.21
N GLY A 125 0.50 2.87 10.91
CA GLY A 125 1.26 1.63 10.99
C GLY A 125 2.71 1.90 11.39
N CYS A 126 3.28 0.99 12.18
CA CYS A 126 4.69 1.01 12.57
C CYS A 126 5.39 -0.13 11.85
N TYR A 127 6.39 0.15 11.01
CA TYR A 127 7.10 -0.86 10.24
C TYR A 127 8.60 -0.83 10.54
N GLU A 128 9.20 -2.00 10.68
CA GLU A 128 10.64 -2.18 10.65
C GLU A 128 11.04 -2.96 9.40
N ILE A 129 12.19 -2.64 8.82
CA ILE A 129 12.72 -3.36 7.67
C ILE A 129 13.51 -4.57 8.15
N GLY A 130 12.92 -5.75 7.98
CA GLY A 130 13.50 -7.04 8.38
C GLY A 130 14.78 -7.41 7.61
N GLU A 131 15.35 -8.57 7.92
CA GLU A 131 16.62 -9.03 7.31
C GLU A 131 16.52 -9.26 5.80
N ARG A 132 15.31 -9.50 5.30
CA ARG A 132 15.02 -9.66 3.87
C ARG A 132 14.84 -8.33 3.13
N ASP A 133 15.11 -7.22 3.82
CA ASP A 133 14.92 -5.86 3.29
C ASP A 133 13.46 -5.56 2.88
N LEU A 134 12.53 -6.16 3.64
CA LEU A 134 11.08 -6.01 3.50
C LEU A 134 10.46 -5.36 4.74
N ALA A 135 9.43 -4.54 4.53
CA ALA A 135 8.66 -3.93 5.61
C ALA A 135 7.83 -4.96 6.38
N GLU A 136 8.06 -5.02 7.69
CA GLU A 136 7.38 -5.91 8.63
C GLU A 136 6.62 -5.08 9.66
N LEU A 137 5.34 -5.40 9.88
CA LEU A 137 4.46 -4.65 10.78
C LEU A 137 4.80 -4.93 12.26
N GLY A 138 5.15 -3.88 12.99
CA GLY A 138 5.23 -3.88 14.44
C GLY A 138 3.85 -3.64 15.08
N GLY A 139 3.20 -4.71 15.52
CA GLY A 139 1.88 -4.65 16.15
C GLY A 139 0.74 -4.78 15.14
N ALA A 140 -0.19 -3.82 15.12
CA ALA A 140 -1.35 -3.82 14.22
C ALA A 140 -1.55 -2.43 13.60
N GLU A 141 -2.05 -2.40 12.37
CA GLU A 141 -2.53 -1.16 11.76
C GLU A 141 -3.76 -0.63 12.48
N GLN A 142 -3.90 0.70 12.53
CA GLN A 142 -4.94 1.37 13.32
C GLN A 142 -5.60 2.49 12.52
N VAL A 143 -6.87 2.74 12.80
CA VAL A 143 -7.54 4.02 12.51
C VAL A 143 -7.90 4.68 13.83
N CYS A 144 -7.38 5.88 14.09
CA CYS A 144 -7.65 6.61 15.33
C CYS A 144 -7.29 8.09 15.19
N ALA A 145 -7.64 8.88 16.21
CA ALA A 145 -7.18 10.26 16.30
C ALA A 145 -5.63 10.34 16.38
N PRO A 146 -4.99 11.35 15.77
CA PRO A 146 -3.52 11.48 15.72
C PRO A 146 -2.83 11.48 17.09
N ASP A 147 -3.48 11.97 18.15
CA ASP A 147 -2.93 11.99 19.51
C ASP A 147 -3.05 10.62 20.22
N ARG A 148 -3.76 9.67 19.63
CA ARG A 148 -4.00 8.32 20.16
C ARG A 148 -3.23 7.24 19.42
N VAL A 149 -2.46 7.57 18.39
CA VAL A 149 -1.63 6.58 17.69
C VAL A 149 -0.71 5.85 18.65
N THR A 150 -0.48 4.58 18.34
CA THR A 150 0.46 3.76 19.11
C THR A 150 1.86 4.33 18.98
N ARG A 151 2.53 4.50 20.13
CA ARG A 151 3.92 4.94 20.16
C ARG A 151 4.82 3.76 19.82
N PRO A 152 5.78 3.93 18.90
CA PRO A 152 6.75 2.88 18.68
C PRO A 152 7.68 2.73 19.89
N THR A 153 8.33 1.58 19.98
CA THR A 153 9.47 1.38 20.87
C THR A 153 10.78 1.71 20.15
N GLY A 154 11.77 2.21 20.89
CA GLY A 154 13.07 2.60 20.34
C GLY A 154 13.05 3.90 19.55
N ASP A 155 14.23 4.32 19.11
CA ASP A 155 14.47 5.60 18.43
C ASP A 155 14.76 5.41 16.94
N GLY A 156 14.94 6.52 16.21
CA GLY A 156 15.33 6.49 14.81
C GLY A 156 14.17 6.35 13.83
N TRP A 157 12.95 6.68 14.24
CA TRP A 157 11.76 6.52 13.42
C TRP A 157 11.60 7.65 12.42
N GLN A 158 11.26 7.31 11.18
CA GLN A 158 10.93 8.25 10.11
C GLN A 158 9.42 8.23 9.86
N GLY A 159 8.77 9.40 9.93
CA GLY A 159 7.37 9.55 9.51
C GLY A 159 7.25 9.51 7.99
N VAL A 160 6.27 8.78 7.45
CA VAL A 160 6.06 8.65 6.00
C VAL A 160 4.59 8.78 5.63
N GLY A 161 4.30 9.62 4.65
CA GLY A 161 3.01 9.71 3.97
C GLY A 161 2.14 10.90 4.36
N PRO A 162 1.06 11.17 3.58
CA PRO A 162 0.25 12.38 3.69
C PRO A 162 -0.35 12.66 5.07
N GLY A 163 -0.56 11.63 5.91
CA GLY A 163 -1.02 11.82 7.27
C GLY A 163 -0.07 12.68 8.11
N TRP A 164 1.24 12.62 7.83
CA TRP A 164 2.24 13.49 8.44
C TRP A 164 2.22 14.92 7.91
N GLY A 165 1.77 15.12 6.67
CA GLY A 165 1.56 16.46 6.13
C GLY A 165 0.36 17.17 6.76
N VAL A 166 -0.73 16.42 6.98
CA VAL A 166 -1.98 16.97 7.55
C VAL A 166 -1.93 17.10 9.07
N HIS A 167 -1.45 16.06 9.77
CA HIS A 167 -1.51 15.95 11.24
C HIS A 167 -0.13 16.02 11.91
N GLY A 168 0.89 16.51 11.19
CA GLY A 168 2.29 16.44 11.57
C GLY A 168 2.61 17.01 12.95
N GLU A 169 2.00 18.12 13.35
CA GLU A 169 2.23 18.73 14.67
C GLU A 169 1.78 17.80 15.81
N ILE A 170 0.58 17.24 15.71
CA ILE A 170 0.00 16.36 16.73
C ILE A 170 0.78 15.04 16.76
N LEU A 171 1.06 14.45 15.59
CA LEU A 171 1.81 13.21 15.47
C LEU A 171 3.23 13.36 16.02
N SER A 172 3.92 14.46 15.71
CA SER A 172 5.28 14.72 16.22
C SER A 172 5.30 14.88 17.73
N ARG A 173 4.31 15.59 18.30
CA ARG A 173 4.16 15.70 19.77
C ARG A 173 3.84 14.35 20.40
N ARG A 174 3.02 13.53 19.72
CA ARG A 174 2.63 12.21 20.21
C ARG A 174 3.80 11.24 20.20
N VAL A 175 4.55 11.13 19.11
CA VAL A 175 5.71 10.23 18.98
C VAL A 175 6.89 10.74 19.81
N GLY A 176 7.10 12.06 19.85
CA GLY A 176 8.13 12.70 20.65
C GLY A 176 9.54 12.43 20.13
N PRO A 177 10.55 12.24 21.01
CA PRO A 177 11.97 12.23 20.64
C PRO A 177 12.39 11.02 19.78
N ALA A 178 11.56 9.98 19.68
CA ALA A 178 11.81 8.83 18.84
C ALA A 178 11.78 9.17 17.33
N LEU A 179 11.12 10.27 16.95
CA LEU A 179 11.00 10.73 15.57
C LEU A 179 12.27 11.47 15.12
N SER A 180 12.91 10.98 14.06
CA SER A 180 14.13 11.56 13.48
C SER A 180 13.88 12.44 12.25
N GLY A 181 12.73 12.28 11.61
CA GLY A 181 12.34 13.05 10.43
C GLY A 181 10.96 12.67 9.92
N MET A 182 10.49 13.39 8.90
CA MET A 182 9.24 13.08 8.21
C MET A 182 9.35 13.31 6.71
N ASN A 183 8.69 12.47 5.93
CA ASN A 183 8.46 12.61 4.49
C ASN A 183 6.94 12.60 4.23
N PRO A 184 6.28 13.77 4.21
CA PRO A 184 4.83 13.84 3.99
C PRO A 184 4.42 13.47 2.55
N ASP A 185 5.36 13.49 1.60
CA ASP A 185 5.11 13.19 0.18
C ASP A 185 5.28 11.70 -0.16
N GLY A 186 5.51 10.85 0.85
CA GLY A 186 5.60 9.41 0.68
C GLY A 186 4.28 8.83 0.15
N VAL A 187 4.33 8.13 -0.98
CA VAL A 187 3.15 7.55 -1.64
C VAL A 187 3.24 6.04 -1.74
N CYS A 188 2.08 5.39 -1.82
CA CYS A 188 1.98 3.97 -2.14
C CYS A 188 2.24 3.80 -3.65
N GLU A 189 3.09 2.83 -3.99
CA GLU A 189 3.49 2.55 -5.36
C GLU A 189 3.40 1.06 -5.65
N ALA A 190 2.88 0.72 -6.84
CA ALA A 190 2.78 -0.65 -7.30
C ALA A 190 4.12 -1.39 -7.33
N GLN A 191 5.26 -0.70 -7.54
CA GLN A 191 6.57 -1.38 -7.48
C GLN A 191 6.86 -1.95 -6.09
N ASP A 192 6.50 -1.22 -5.03
CA ASP A 192 6.72 -1.61 -3.66
C ASP A 192 5.72 -2.70 -3.23
N ILE A 193 4.49 -2.62 -3.74
CA ILE A 193 3.51 -3.71 -3.65
C ILE A 193 4.05 -4.99 -4.30
N ALA A 194 4.61 -4.90 -5.51
CA ALA A 194 5.12 -6.06 -6.23
C ALA A 194 6.25 -6.77 -5.46
N LEU A 195 7.15 -6.00 -4.84
CA LEU A 195 8.25 -6.53 -4.02
C LEU A 195 7.73 -7.27 -2.78
N LEU A 196 6.81 -6.65 -2.03
CA LEU A 196 6.19 -7.28 -0.87
C LEU A 196 5.39 -8.53 -1.29
N ALA A 197 4.60 -8.41 -2.36
CA ALA A 197 3.75 -9.49 -2.84
C ALA A 197 4.54 -10.71 -3.32
N ALA A 198 5.72 -10.52 -3.92
CA ALA A 198 6.59 -11.61 -4.32
C ALA A 198 7.03 -12.49 -3.13
N ALA A 199 7.30 -11.85 -1.99
CA ALA A 199 7.67 -12.56 -0.76
C ALA A 199 6.48 -13.32 -0.17
N GLU A 200 5.30 -12.69 -0.10
CA GLU A 200 4.07 -13.30 0.38
C GLU A 200 3.63 -14.48 -0.52
N LEU A 201 3.74 -14.33 -1.84
CA LEU A 201 3.45 -15.41 -2.78
C LEU A 201 4.37 -16.62 -2.55
N THR A 202 5.67 -16.37 -2.35
CA THR A 202 6.66 -17.43 -2.06
C THR A 202 6.37 -18.12 -0.73
N ALA A 203 5.85 -17.37 0.25
CA ALA A 203 5.41 -17.91 1.55
C ALA A 203 4.07 -18.65 1.48
N GLY A 204 3.38 -18.65 0.33
CA GLY A 204 2.06 -19.25 0.16
C GLY A 204 0.92 -18.40 0.74
N HIS A 205 1.18 -17.12 1.02
CA HIS A 205 0.19 -16.16 1.49
C HIS A 205 -0.46 -15.44 0.30
N TRP A 206 -1.51 -16.06 -0.21
CA TRP A 206 -2.34 -15.54 -1.30
C TRP A 206 -3.79 -15.98 -1.09
N VAL A 207 -4.70 -15.35 -1.82
CA VAL A 207 -6.14 -15.67 -1.80
C VAL A 207 -6.64 -15.92 -3.21
N PRO A 208 -7.70 -16.74 -3.39
CA PRO A 208 -8.38 -16.83 -4.67
C PRO A 208 -9.05 -15.49 -5.02
N ALA A 209 -9.34 -15.27 -6.31
CA ALA A 209 -9.86 -14.00 -6.82
C ALA A 209 -11.07 -13.48 -6.03
N GLU A 210 -12.06 -14.33 -5.75
CA GLU A 210 -13.28 -13.97 -5.02
C GLU A 210 -13.05 -13.57 -3.55
N GLN A 211 -11.88 -13.88 -2.97
CA GLN A 211 -11.48 -13.53 -1.61
C GLN A 211 -10.51 -12.35 -1.54
N ALA A 212 -10.09 -11.79 -2.68
CA ALA A 212 -9.33 -10.54 -2.73
C ALA A 212 -10.25 -9.37 -2.33
N LEU A 213 -10.33 -9.08 -1.04
CA LEU A 213 -11.21 -8.06 -0.46
C LEU A 213 -10.41 -6.83 0.01
N PRO A 214 -11.01 -5.64 0.00
CA PRO A 214 -10.40 -4.45 0.58
C PRO A 214 -10.39 -4.53 2.11
N VAL A 215 -9.38 -3.93 2.73
CA VAL A 215 -9.27 -3.78 4.18
C VAL A 215 -9.98 -2.49 4.62
N TYR A 216 -10.99 -2.65 5.48
CA TYR A 216 -11.64 -1.54 6.18
C TYR A 216 -11.21 -1.55 7.64
N LEU A 217 -10.33 -0.61 8.04
CA LEU A 217 -9.91 -0.50 9.43
C LEU A 217 -10.96 0.18 10.34
N ARG A 218 -11.96 0.84 9.75
CA ARG A 218 -13.02 1.52 10.49
C ARG A 218 -14.21 0.58 10.70
N ASP A 219 -14.35 0.07 11.92
CA ASP A 219 -15.47 -0.82 12.30
C ASP A 219 -16.82 -0.09 12.47
N GLN A 220 -16.83 1.24 12.61
CA GLN A 220 -18.07 2.02 12.81
C GLN A 220 -18.09 3.28 11.94
N VAL A 221 -18.97 3.30 10.93
CA VAL A 221 -19.21 4.47 10.05
C VAL A 221 -20.32 5.39 10.60
N THR A 222 -21.09 4.94 11.59
CA THR A 222 -22.21 5.70 12.16
C THR A 222 -21.94 6.10 13.60
N ARG A 223 -21.81 7.41 13.88
CA ARG A 223 -22.14 7.93 15.20
C ARG A 223 -23.66 7.91 15.31
N ALA A 224 -24.20 7.26 16.33
CA ALA A 224 -25.61 7.43 16.67
C ALA A 224 -25.85 8.94 16.93
N PRO A 225 -26.91 9.55 16.39
CA PRO A 225 -27.22 10.94 16.68
C PRO A 225 -27.38 11.13 18.20
N ALA A 226 -26.81 12.22 18.70
CA ALA A 226 -26.88 12.63 20.10
C ALA A 226 -28.32 12.94 20.54
#